data_AF-U6L551-F1
#
_entry.id   AF-U6L551-F1
#
_cell.length_a   1.000
_cell.length_b   1.000
_cell.length_c   1.000
_cell.angle_alpha   90.00
_cell.angle_beta   90.00
_cell.angle_gamma   90.00
#
_symmetry.space_group_name_H-M   'P 1'
#
loop_
_entity.id
_entity.type
_entity.pdbx_description
1 polymer ?
#
loop_
_entity_poly.entity_id
_entity_poly.type
_entity_poly.pdbx_seq_one_letter_code
_entity_poly.pdbx_strand_id
1 'polypeptide(L)'
;NNTLNIQQFNYSPHPYHLPNFMDIFTWSIPFVSEKVTEMLYGILNPSLEEGEEDEEIDNVELPPEVVKIMRANIVLAEEGTAPR
;
A
#
# COMPACT_ATOMS: atom_id res chain seq x y z
N ASN A 1 -34.96 41.39 -25.16
CA ASN A 1 -33.80 40.49 -24.95
C ASN A 1 -33.55 40.39 -23.46
N ASN A 2 -34.28 39.49 -22.78
CA ASN A 2 -34.25 39.32 -21.32
C ASN A 2 -34.50 37.83 -20.99
N THR A 3 -33.75 36.95 -21.66
CA THR A 3 -33.87 35.50 -21.54
C THR A 3 -32.75 34.97 -20.65
N LEU A 4 -33.13 34.27 -19.58
CA LEU A 4 -32.22 33.50 -18.74
C LEU A 4 -32.10 32.10 -19.33
N ASN A 5 -30.90 31.72 -19.76
CA ASN A 5 -30.62 30.38 -20.26
C ASN A 5 -29.92 29.56 -19.17
N ILE A 6 -30.55 28.46 -18.75
CA ILE A 6 -29.95 27.51 -17.82
C ILE A 6 -29.45 26.31 -18.64
N GLN A 7 -28.13 26.12 -18.64
CA GLN A 7 -27.49 24.97 -19.27
C GLN A 7 -27.13 23.94 -18.20
N GLN A 8 -27.61 22.70 -18.39
CA GLN A 8 -27.31 21.58 -17.52
C GLN A 8 -26.23 20.72 -18.16
N PHE A 9 -25.25 20.28 -17.37
CA PHE A 9 -24.17 19.40 -17.81
C PHE A 9 -24.25 18.07 -17.06
N ASN A 10 -23.90 16.98 -17.75
CA ASN A 10 -23.79 15.66 -17.17
C ASN A 10 -22.33 15.37 -16.77
N TYR A 11 -22.14 14.41 -15.86
CA TYR A 11 -20.82 13.90 -15.53
C TYR A 11 -20.13 13.26 -16.76
N SER A 12 -18.85 13.54 -16.95
CA SER A 12 -17.97 12.85 -17.90
C SER A 12 -16.91 12.06 -17.14
N PRO A 13 -16.52 10.85 -17.61
CA PRO A 13 -15.44 10.09 -16.97
C PRO A 13 -14.15 10.91 -16.89
N HIS A 14 -13.49 10.91 -15.73
CA HIS A 14 -12.17 11.51 -15.53
C HIS A 14 -11.13 10.44 -15.16
N PRO A 15 -9.83 10.69 -15.38
CA PRO A 15 -8.77 9.79 -14.96
C PRO A 15 -8.78 9.52 -13.44
N TYR A 16 -8.36 8.33 -13.05
CA TYR A 16 -8.21 7.96 -11.64
C TYR A 16 -6.88 8.46 -11.09
N HIS A 17 -6.93 9.04 -9.89
CA HIS A 17 -5.76 9.45 -9.12
C HIS A 17 -5.85 8.86 -7.72
N LEU A 18 -4.69 8.55 -7.14
CA LEU A 18 -4.62 8.11 -5.75
C LEU A 18 -5.03 9.25 -4.82
N PRO A 19 -5.60 8.91 -3.64
CA PRO A 19 -5.89 9.90 -2.61
C PRO A 19 -4.67 10.77 -2.31
N ASN A 20 -4.90 12.07 -2.10
CA ASN A 20 -3.84 13.05 -1.82
C ASN A 20 -2.76 13.17 -2.92
N PHE A 21 -3.03 12.70 -4.14
CA PHE A 21 -2.03 12.63 -5.22
C PHE A 21 -0.75 11.90 -4.81
N MET A 22 -0.90 10.89 -3.95
CA MET A 22 0.21 10.08 -3.47
C MET A 22 0.89 9.34 -4.63
N ASP A 23 2.22 9.24 -4.58
CA ASP A 23 3.00 8.42 -5.50
C ASP A 23 2.63 6.93 -5.33
N ILE A 24 2.55 6.19 -6.45
CA ILE A 24 2.38 4.74 -6.45
C ILE A 24 3.44 4.04 -5.62
N PHE A 25 4.65 4.59 -5.51
CA PHE A 25 5.71 4.01 -4.71
C PHE A 25 5.41 4.16 -3.22
N THR A 26 5.03 5.34 -2.75
CA THR A 26 4.61 5.55 -1.36
C THR A 26 3.40 4.69 -1.01
N TRP A 27 2.48 4.53 -1.96
CA TRP A 27 1.29 3.69 -1.76
C TRP A 27 1.62 2.18 -1.67
N SER A 28 2.55 1.69 -2.49
CA SER A 28 2.80 0.25 -2.63
C SER A 28 3.97 -0.27 -1.81
N ILE A 29 4.99 0.53 -1.50
CA ILE A 29 6.18 0.09 -0.75
C ILE A 29 5.81 -0.56 0.60
N PRO A 30 4.87 -0.01 1.41
CA PRO A 30 4.47 -0.66 2.65
C PRO A 30 3.97 -2.10 2.44
N PHE A 31 3.20 -2.34 1.37
CA PHE A 31 2.70 -3.67 1.03
C PHE A 31 3.80 -4.58 0.46
N VAL A 32 4.59 -4.08 -0.49
CA VAL A 32 5.66 -4.86 -1.15
C VAL A 32 6.68 -5.33 -0.12
N SER A 33 7.08 -4.45 0.78
CA SER A 33 8.05 -4.77 1.83
C SER A 33 7.54 -5.82 2.81
N GLU A 34 6.24 -5.83 3.13
CA GLU A 34 5.61 -6.82 4.00
C GLU A 34 5.71 -8.20 3.36
N LYS A 35 5.23 -8.32 2.12
CA LYS A 35 5.21 -9.59 1.38
C LYS A 35 6.61 -10.13 1.06
N VAL A 36 7.56 -9.27 0.73
CA VAL A 36 8.94 -9.69 0.53
C VAL A 36 9.55 -10.19 1.84
N THR A 37 9.26 -9.54 2.97
CA THR A 37 9.79 -9.96 4.28
C THR A 37 9.17 -11.27 4.74
N GLU A 38 7.87 -11.49 4.53
CA GLU A 38 7.18 -12.76 4.77
C GLU A 38 7.82 -13.89 3.97
N MET A 39 8.00 -13.70 2.66
CA MET A 39 8.65 -14.68 1.79
C MET A 39 10.07 -15.00 2.25
N LEU A 40 10.87 -13.98 2.57
CA LEU A 40 12.23 -14.17 3.05
C LEU A 40 12.27 -14.91 4.40
N TYR A 41 11.33 -14.61 5.30
CA TYR A 41 11.23 -15.28 6.60
C TYR A 41 10.86 -16.76 6.43
N GLY A 42 9.92 -17.08 5.53
CA GLY A 42 9.59 -18.45 5.16
C GLY A 42 10.80 -19.23 4.62
N ILE A 43 11.56 -18.63 3.71
CA ILE A 43 12.76 -19.27 3.13
C ILE A 43 13.88 -19.45 4.15
N LEU A 44 14.09 -18.47 5.05
CA LEU A 44 15.19 -18.48 6.01
C LEU A 44 14.90 -19.33 7.25
N ASN A 45 13.65 -19.68 7.51
CA ASN A 45 13.24 -20.45 8.67
C ASN A 45 12.81 -21.88 8.28
N PRO A 46 13.74 -22.85 8.19
CA PRO A 46 13.43 -24.21 7.75
C PRO A 46 12.50 -24.97 8.70
N SER A 47 12.28 -24.50 9.93
CA SER A 47 11.28 -25.08 10.83
C SER A 47 9.84 -24.82 10.38
N LEU A 48 9.62 -23.89 9.44
CA LEU A 48 8.33 -23.69 8.76
C LEU A 48 8.16 -24.68 7.59
N GLU A 49 9.23 -25.29 7.10
CA GLU A 49 9.21 -26.26 6.00
C GLU A 49 8.76 -27.66 6.47
N GLU A 50 9.00 -27.99 7.75
CA GLU A 50 8.55 -29.27 8.36
C GLU A 50 7.09 -29.23 8.88
N GLY A 51 6.47 -28.06 8.96
CA GLY A 51 5.11 -27.85 9.43
C GLY A 51 4.21 -27.34 8.32
N GLU A 52 3.41 -28.24 7.75
CA GLU A 52 2.30 -27.95 6.84
C GLU A 52 2.70 -27.42 5.44
N GLU A 53 2.90 -28.35 4.51
CA GLU A 53 3.08 -28.12 3.05
C GLU A 53 1.92 -27.35 2.37
N ASP A 54 0.89 -26.92 3.12
CA ASP A 54 -0.35 -26.32 2.64
C ASP A 54 -0.66 -24.93 3.24
N GLU A 55 0.19 -24.36 4.11
CA GLU A 55 0.00 -22.97 4.55
C GLU A 55 0.40 -22.02 3.40
N GLU A 56 -0.58 -21.34 2.81
CA GLU A 56 -0.34 -20.23 1.89
C GLU A 56 0.71 -19.29 2.50
N ILE A 57 1.81 -19.06 1.78
CA ILE A 57 2.93 -18.15 2.13
C ILE A 57 2.41 -16.77 2.58
N ASP A 58 1.19 -16.41 2.18
CA ASP A 58 0.48 -15.20 2.55
C ASP A 58 0.06 -15.08 4.03
N ASN A 59 0.14 -16.15 4.83
CA ASN A 59 -0.29 -16.18 6.25
C ASN A 59 0.86 -16.35 7.25
N VAL A 60 2.11 -16.13 6.84
CA VAL A 60 3.27 -16.23 7.73
C VAL A 60 3.28 -15.06 8.72
N GLU A 61 2.94 -15.32 9.99
CA GLU A 61 2.95 -14.30 11.03
C GLU A 61 4.39 -13.93 11.42
N LEU A 62 4.83 -12.74 11.01
CA LEU A 62 6.16 -12.23 11.31
C LEU A 62 6.32 -11.89 12.80
N PRO A 63 7.47 -12.23 13.43
CA PRO A 63 7.74 -11.80 14.81
C PRO A 63 7.69 -10.27 14.97
N PRO A 64 7.23 -9.77 16.12
CA PRO A 64 7.03 -8.33 16.35
C PRO A 64 8.30 -7.49 16.20
N GLU A 65 9.48 -8.08 16.45
CA GLU A 65 10.77 -7.43 16.23
C GLU A 65 11.06 -7.17 14.75
N VAL A 66 10.72 -8.13 13.87
CA VAL A 66 10.91 -7.99 12.42
C VAL A 66 10.00 -6.88 11.88
N VAL A 67 8.74 -6.88 12.30
CA VAL A 67 7.75 -5.84 11.95
C VAL A 67 8.19 -4.47 12.43
N LYS A 68 8.75 -4.37 13.64
CA LYS A 68 9.26 -3.11 14.20
C LYS A 68 10.43 -2.56 13.39
N ILE A 69 11.40 -3.41 13.03
CA ILE A 69 12.56 -3.01 12.21
C ILE A 69 12.09 -2.55 10.83
N MET A 70 11.21 -3.31 10.21
CA MET A 70 10.65 -3.01 8.89
C MET A 70 9.93 -1.65 8.91
N ARG A 71 9.03 -1.43 9.86
CA ARG A 71 8.30 -0.15 9.98
C ARG A 71 9.25 1.01 10.23
N ALA A 72 10.23 0.86 11.11
CA ALA A 72 11.21 1.92 11.40
C ALA A 72 12.00 2.37 10.16
N ASN A 73 12.24 1.46 9.20
CA ASN A 73 13.00 1.74 7.99
C ASN A 73 12.14 2.24 6.81
N ILE A 74 10.81 2.10 6.89
CA ILE A 74 9.88 2.38 5.79
C ILE A 74 9.12 3.69 5.97
N VAL A 75 9.05 4.26 7.18
CA VAL A 75 8.44 5.59 7.37
C VAL A 75 9.24 6.65 6.61
N LEU A 76 8.86 6.85 5.35
CA LEU A 76 9.27 7.89 4.42
C LEU A 76 8.00 8.59 3.91
N ALA A 77 7.20 9.19 4.80
CA ALA A 77 6.25 10.25 4.47
C ALA A 77 5.36 10.59 5.67
N GLU A 78 5.91 11.26 6.68
CA GLU A 78 5.12 12.24 7.44
C GLU A 78 5.91 13.54 7.51
N GLU A 79 6.21 14.13 6.36
CA GLU A 79 6.51 15.56 6.27
C GLU A 79 6.48 15.97 4.78
N GLY A 80 5.44 16.69 4.37
CA GLY A 80 5.32 17.08 2.96
C GLY A 80 3.99 17.65 2.56
N THR A 81 3.54 18.69 3.27
CA THR A 81 2.94 19.89 2.69
C THR A 81 1.89 19.67 1.60
N ALA A 82 0.61 19.82 1.97
CA ALA A 82 -0.31 20.50 1.07
C ALA A 82 0.13 21.98 0.98
N PRO A 83 0.45 22.50 -0.21
CA PRO A 83 0.00 23.84 -0.50
C PRO A 83 -0.52 23.98 -1.94
N ARG A 84 -1.69 24.63 -1.99
CA ARG A 84 -2.40 25.24 -3.12
C ARG A 84 -3.32 24.33 -3.93
#